data_AF-A0A7C7VUD8-F1
#
_entry.id   AF-A0A7C7VUD8-F1
#
_cell.length_a   1.000
_cell.length_b   1.000
_cell.length_c   1.000
_cell.angle_alpha   90.00
_cell.angle_beta   90.00
_cell.angle_gamma   90.00
#
_symmetry.space_group_name_H-M   'P 1'
#
loop_
_entity.id
_entity.type
_entity.pdbx_description
1 polymer ?
#
loop_
_entity_poly.entity_id
_entity_poly.type
_entity_poly.pdbx_seq_one_letter_code
_entity_poly.pdbx_strand_id
1 'polypeptide(L)'
;MLNKIPRPLWILIGILVLIGLYNLPPIHSRLSWRVDNVKTKIKYYFNPPDEAIFQPSAPAPTSLVEIVPSPTIVPTQENNTPAPTLTPTIVPTALPEKVDLEGVVYVDQHNRWNYCGPANLTMALNFWGWEGNRDDVAKVIKPGVAEINDFIQAGKPDKNVMPYEMVNFVNEQTQFQALSRLGGNIDLLKVLIAEGFPVIVEKGYYETDYTGKIAWLGHYQFATG
;
A
#
# COMPACT_ATOMS: atom_id res chain seq x y z
N MET A 1 -15.07 56.27 32.74
CA MET A 1 -14.79 55.04 33.52
C MET A 1 -14.57 53.90 32.53
N LEU A 2 -13.33 53.41 32.38
CA LEU A 2 -13.08 52.21 31.57
C LEU A 2 -13.60 50.99 32.33
N ASN A 3 -14.64 50.33 31.80
CA ASN A 3 -15.11 49.05 32.34
C ASN A 3 -13.95 48.05 32.28
N LYS A 4 -13.54 47.55 33.44
CA LYS A 4 -12.49 46.52 33.54
C LYS A 4 -13.00 45.27 32.81
N ILE A 5 -12.31 44.91 31.74
CA ILE A 5 -12.57 43.69 30.98
C ILE A 5 -12.53 42.48 31.94
N PRO A 6 -13.54 41.60 31.94
CA PRO A 6 -13.58 40.45 32.84
C PRO A 6 -12.43 39.49 32.55
N ARG A 7 -11.81 38.94 33.59
CA ARG A 7 -10.72 37.96 33.52
C ARG A 7 -10.90 36.83 32.48
N PRO A 8 -12.08 36.19 32.32
CA PRO A 8 -12.28 35.17 31.29
C PRO A 8 -12.12 35.70 29.85
N LEU A 9 -12.44 36.97 29.60
CA LEU A 9 -12.28 37.57 28.27
C LEU A 9 -10.80 37.74 27.91
N TRP A 10 -9.93 38.09 28.88
CA TRP A 10 -8.48 38.15 28.66
C TRP A 10 -7.89 36.77 28.35
N ILE A 11 -8.39 35.72 28.98
CA ILE A 11 -7.96 34.34 28.70
C ILE A 11 -8.35 33.96 27.26
N LEU A 12 -9.60 34.25 26.86
CA LEU A 12 -10.08 33.99 25.51
C LEU A 12 -9.27 34.75 24.46
N ILE A 13 -8.99 36.04 24.69
CA ILE A 13 -8.14 36.86 23.80
C ILE A 13 -6.73 36.26 23.72
N GLY A 14 -6.14 35.87 24.85
CA GLY A 14 -4.83 35.23 24.88
C GLY A 14 -4.78 33.93 24.06
N ILE A 15 -5.82 33.09 24.16
CA ILE A 15 -5.95 31.86 23.36
C ILE A 15 -6.04 32.20 21.87
N LEU A 16 -6.87 33.18 21.49
CA LEU A 16 -7.02 33.60 20.09
C LEU A 16 -5.71 34.15 19.52
N VAL A 17 -4.95 34.93 20.31
CA VAL A 17 -3.62 35.43 19.91
C VAL A 17 -2.64 34.28 19.71
N LEU A 18 -2.61 33.28 20.60
CA LEU A 18 -1.75 32.10 20.45
C LEU A 18 -2.12 31.28 19.22
N ILE A 19 -3.41 31.11 18.92
CA ILE A 19 -3.87 30.46 17.69
C ILE A 19 -3.43 31.26 16.47
N GLY A 20 -3.58 32.59 16.49
CA GLY A 20 -3.11 33.46 15.41
C GLY A 20 -1.61 33.33 15.16
N LEU A 21 -0.80 33.35 16.23
CA LEU A 21 0.65 33.15 16.14
C LEU A 21 1.02 31.77 15.63
N TYR A 22 0.32 30.72 16.05
CA TYR A 22 0.57 29.35 15.57
C TYR A 22 0.36 29.22 14.05
N ASN A 23 -0.60 29.94 13.48
CA ASN A 23 -0.87 29.90 12.03
C ASN A 23 0.14 30.71 11.20
N LEU A 24 1.07 31.44 11.81
CA LEU A 24 2.16 32.08 11.07
C LEU A 24 3.08 30.99 10.47
N PRO A 25 3.43 31.07 9.17
CA PRO A 25 4.25 30.05 8.50
C PRO A 25 5.52 29.59 9.24
N PRO A 26 6.35 30.48 9.83
CA PRO A 26 7.58 30.06 10.52
C PRO A 26 7.32 29.33 11.84
N ILE A 27 6.15 29.56 12.48
CA ILE A 27 5.78 28.87 13.73
C ILE A 27 5.07 27.56 13.39
N HIS A 28 4.12 27.61 12.47
CA HIS A 28 3.36 26.44 12.05
C HIS A 28 4.27 25.31 11.56
N SER A 29 5.17 25.59 10.61
CA SER A 29 6.11 24.60 10.04
C SER A 29 7.00 23.92 11.09
N ARG A 30 7.33 24.62 12.18
CA ARG A 30 8.20 24.10 13.25
C ARG A 30 7.44 23.30 14.31
N LEU A 31 6.15 23.57 14.49
CA LEU A 31 5.37 23.04 15.60
C LEU A 31 4.25 22.07 15.15
N SER A 32 3.82 22.10 13.89
CA SER A 32 2.75 21.26 13.34
C SER A 32 2.97 19.78 13.66
N TRP A 33 4.16 19.25 13.37
CA TRP A 33 4.51 17.84 13.64
C TRP A 33 4.39 17.46 15.13
N ARG A 34 4.64 18.40 16.07
CA ARG A 34 4.46 18.16 17.51
C ARG A 34 2.99 18.11 17.87
N VAL A 35 2.20 19.03 17.32
CA VAL A 35 0.74 19.08 17.49
C VAL A 35 0.12 17.79 16.93
N ASP A 36 0.55 17.35 15.76
CA ASP A 36 0.05 16.13 15.12
C ASP A 36 0.45 14.87 15.89
N ASN A 37 1.66 14.82 16.44
CA ASN A 37 2.07 13.75 17.36
C ASN A 37 1.19 13.68 18.62
N VAL A 38 0.87 14.83 19.23
CA VAL A 38 -0.03 14.87 20.40
C VAL A 38 -1.43 14.43 20.02
N LYS A 39 -1.99 14.94 18.92
CA LYS A 39 -3.30 14.51 18.39
C LYS A 39 -3.33 13.01 18.14
N THR A 40 -2.27 12.46 17.55
CA THR A 40 -2.15 11.02 17.27
C THR A 40 -2.11 10.21 18.55
N LYS A 41 -1.33 10.63 19.56
CA LYS A 41 -1.30 9.98 20.87
C LYS A 41 -2.67 9.98 21.54
N ILE A 42 -3.39 11.09 21.51
CA ILE A 42 -4.75 11.18 22.05
C ILE A 42 -5.68 10.24 21.29
N LYS A 43 -5.64 10.25 19.95
CA LYS A 43 -6.45 9.34 19.12
C LYS A 43 -6.18 7.87 19.45
N TYR A 44 -4.91 7.47 19.52
CA TYR A 44 -4.49 6.09 19.81
C TYR A 44 -4.75 5.66 21.25
N TYR A 45 -4.77 6.60 22.20
CA TYR A 45 -5.18 6.31 23.57
C TYR A 45 -6.65 5.86 23.64
N PHE A 46 -7.53 6.49 22.85
CA PHE A 46 -8.95 6.12 22.79
C PHE A 46 -9.28 5.04 21.76
N ASN A 47 -8.50 4.91 20.70
CA ASN A 47 -8.71 3.98 19.59
C ASN A 47 -7.36 3.38 19.16
N PRO A 48 -6.86 2.36 19.87
CA PRO A 48 -5.58 1.74 19.55
C PRO A 48 -5.67 0.98 18.21
N PRO A 49 -4.69 1.16 17.29
CA PRO A 49 -4.74 0.54 15.98
C PRO A 49 -4.66 -1.01 16.03
N ASP A 50 -4.02 -1.57 17.06
CA ASP A 50 -3.89 -3.03 17.24
C ASP A 50 -5.24 -3.73 17.48
N GLU A 51 -6.29 -3.00 17.90
CA GLU A 51 -7.64 -3.53 18.11
C GLU A 51 -8.51 -3.48 16.85
N ALA A 52 -8.02 -2.85 15.76
CA ALA A 52 -8.77 -2.77 14.51
C ALA A 52 -8.78 -4.12 13.80
N ILE A 53 -9.97 -4.70 13.63
CA ILE A 53 -10.17 -5.92 12.83
C ILE A 53 -10.31 -5.50 11.37
N PHE A 54 -9.45 -6.03 10.50
CA PHE A 54 -9.58 -5.81 9.05
C PHE A 54 -10.91 -6.41 8.55
N GLN A 55 -11.82 -5.55 8.11
CA GLN A 55 -13.01 -5.93 7.36
C GLN A 55 -12.79 -5.55 5.89
N PRO A 56 -12.60 -6.52 4.98
CA PRO A 56 -12.54 -6.21 3.55
C PRO A 56 -13.85 -5.55 3.15
N SER A 57 -13.82 -4.24 2.89
CA SER A 57 -14.97 -3.56 2.29
C SER A 57 -15.07 -4.03 0.84
N ALA A 58 -16.23 -4.57 0.45
CA ALA A 58 -16.50 -4.87 -0.94
C ALA A 58 -16.31 -3.58 -1.76
N PRO A 59 -15.62 -3.63 -2.91
CA PRO A 59 -15.55 -2.47 -3.79
C PRO A 59 -16.97 -2.02 -4.11
N ALA A 60 -17.23 -0.72 -3.97
CA ALA A 60 -18.49 -0.15 -4.44
C ALA A 60 -18.65 -0.55 -5.92
N PRO A 61 -19.83 -1.05 -6.35
CA PRO A 61 -20.03 -1.41 -7.74
C PRO A 61 -19.76 -0.16 -8.59
N THR A 62 -18.72 -0.23 -9.42
CA THR A 62 -18.57 0.69 -10.53
C THR A 62 -19.84 0.52 -11.36
N SER A 63 -20.66 1.57 -11.49
CA SER A 63 -21.85 1.53 -12.35
C SER A 63 -21.44 0.97 -13.70
N LEU A 64 -21.93 -0.22 -14.02
CA LEU A 64 -21.82 -0.79 -15.35
C LEU A 64 -22.42 0.25 -16.30
N VAL A 65 -21.62 0.73 -17.26
CA VAL A 65 -22.13 1.52 -18.37
C VAL A 65 -23.18 0.65 -19.05
N GLU A 66 -24.44 1.04 -18.95
CA GLU A 66 -25.55 0.36 -19.60
C GLU A 66 -25.40 0.55 -21.11
N ILE A 67 -24.87 -0.48 -21.77
CA ILE A 67 -24.77 -0.52 -23.22
C ILE A 67 -26.20 -0.77 -23.73
N VAL A 68 -26.88 0.28 -24.18
CA VAL A 68 -28.20 0.17 -24.82
C VAL A 68 -28.02 -0.53 -26.17
N PRO A 69 -28.58 -1.73 -26.41
CA PRO A 69 -28.50 -2.36 -27.72
C PRO A 69 -29.45 -1.66 -28.70
N SER A 70 -28.89 -1.22 -29.83
CA SER A 70 -29.65 -0.76 -31.01
C SER A 70 -30.32 -1.96 -31.70
N PRO A 71 -31.58 -1.85 -32.20
CA PRO A 71 -32.25 -2.97 -32.83
C PRO A 71 -31.59 -3.30 -34.18
N THR A 72 -30.96 -4.47 -34.24
CA THR A 72 -30.41 -5.04 -35.47
C THR A 72 -31.43 -5.99 -36.09
N ILE A 73 -31.62 -5.85 -37.40
CA ILE A 73 -32.60 -6.55 -38.24
C ILE A 73 -32.28 -8.06 -38.26
N VAL A 74 -33.28 -8.90 -38.06
CA VAL A 74 -33.19 -10.37 -38.05
C VAL A 74 -33.29 -10.94 -39.47
N PRO A 75 -32.37 -11.80 -39.91
CA PRO A 75 -32.65 -12.81 -40.94
C PRO A 75 -32.91 -14.18 -40.30
N THR A 76 -33.96 -14.83 -40.80
CA THR A 76 -34.50 -16.15 -40.44
C THR A 76 -33.51 -17.31 -40.64
N GLN A 77 -33.43 -18.19 -39.63
CA GLN A 77 -33.30 -19.68 -39.58
C GLN A 77 -32.59 -20.39 -40.78
N GLU A 78 -31.62 -21.30 -40.62
CA GLU A 78 -31.65 -22.60 -39.94
C GLU A 78 -30.23 -23.17 -39.82
N ASN A 79 -29.88 -23.81 -38.69
CA ASN A 79 -29.24 -25.13 -38.63
C ASN A 79 -28.97 -25.48 -37.16
N ASN A 80 -29.86 -26.27 -36.54
CA ASN A 80 -29.66 -26.81 -35.19
C ASN A 80 -28.72 -28.03 -35.26
N THR A 81 -27.42 -27.79 -35.43
CA THR A 81 -26.40 -28.78 -35.06
C THR A 81 -25.83 -28.39 -33.70
N PRO A 82 -25.92 -29.24 -32.65
CA PRO A 82 -25.22 -28.97 -31.40
C PRO A 82 -23.72 -28.89 -31.67
N ALA A 83 -23.13 -27.70 -31.53
CA ALA A 83 -21.69 -27.56 -31.55
C ALA A 83 -21.12 -28.37 -30.37
N PRO A 84 -20.08 -29.20 -30.55
CA PRO A 84 -19.45 -29.88 -29.44
C PRO A 84 -18.90 -28.83 -28.48
N THR A 85 -19.50 -28.73 -27.30
CA THR A 85 -18.97 -27.94 -26.19
C THR A 85 -17.83 -28.74 -25.60
N LEU A 86 -16.59 -28.42 -26.00
CA LEU A 86 -15.41 -28.91 -25.32
C LEU A 86 -15.36 -28.21 -23.95
N THR A 87 -15.79 -28.91 -22.90
CA THR A 87 -15.50 -28.47 -21.54
C THR A 87 -14.00 -28.62 -21.33
N PRO A 88 -13.22 -27.53 -21.12
CA PRO A 88 -11.83 -27.68 -20.73
C PRO A 88 -11.79 -28.37 -19.38
N THR A 89 -11.41 -29.65 -19.38
CA THR A 89 -11.11 -30.38 -18.15
C THR A 89 -9.70 -29.98 -17.77
N ILE A 90 -9.58 -28.96 -16.92
CA ILE A 90 -8.31 -28.59 -16.31
C ILE A 90 -8.03 -29.67 -15.26
N VAL A 91 -7.28 -30.71 -15.64
CA VAL A 91 -6.71 -31.63 -14.65
C VAL A 91 -5.57 -30.87 -13.99
N PRO A 92 -5.57 -30.68 -12.65
CA PRO A 92 -4.45 -30.03 -11.98
C PRO A 92 -3.19 -30.85 -12.24
N THR A 93 -2.22 -30.25 -12.91
CA THR A 93 -0.87 -30.82 -12.98
C THR A 93 -0.36 -30.96 -11.56
N ALA A 94 0.14 -32.14 -11.19
CA ALA A 94 0.72 -32.33 -9.88
C ALA A 94 1.89 -31.35 -9.70
N LEU A 95 1.87 -30.59 -8.61
CA LEU A 95 2.95 -29.66 -8.31
C LEU A 95 4.25 -30.43 -8.08
N PRO A 96 5.40 -29.92 -8.55
CA PRO A 96 6.70 -30.47 -8.19
C PRO A 96 6.91 -30.46 -6.67
N GLU A 97 7.69 -31.42 -6.17
CA GLU A 97 7.97 -31.57 -4.74
C GLU A 97 8.69 -30.34 -4.14
N LYS A 98 9.55 -29.70 -4.95
CA LYS A 98 10.28 -28.48 -4.60
C LYS A 98 10.45 -27.61 -5.84
N VAL A 99 10.33 -26.30 -5.65
CA VAL A 99 10.70 -25.27 -6.64
C VAL A 99 11.58 -24.26 -5.94
N ASP A 100 12.57 -23.75 -6.66
CA ASP A 100 13.36 -22.59 -6.25
C ASP A 100 13.74 -21.86 -7.54
N LEU A 101 13.18 -20.67 -7.74
CA LEU A 101 13.38 -19.91 -8.98
C LEU A 101 14.80 -19.35 -9.03
N GLU A 102 15.51 -19.66 -10.12
CA GLU A 102 16.86 -19.18 -10.34
C GLU A 102 16.91 -17.69 -10.74
N GLY A 103 18.10 -17.07 -10.65
CA GLY A 103 18.31 -15.69 -11.10
C GLY A 103 17.81 -14.60 -10.15
N VAL A 104 17.38 -14.96 -8.94
CA VAL A 104 16.93 -14.01 -7.92
C VAL A 104 18.12 -13.22 -7.36
N VAL A 105 18.07 -11.89 -7.49
CA VAL A 105 19.06 -10.97 -6.93
C VAL A 105 18.54 -10.42 -5.60
N TYR A 106 19.25 -10.71 -4.51
CA TYR A 106 18.91 -10.21 -3.19
C TYR A 106 19.11 -8.69 -3.08
N VAL A 107 18.12 -8.00 -2.51
CA VAL A 107 18.16 -6.56 -2.21
C VAL A 107 17.76 -6.37 -0.75
N ASP A 108 18.68 -5.82 0.06
CA ASP A 108 18.40 -5.53 1.46
C ASP A 108 17.61 -4.22 1.65
N GLN A 109 17.26 -3.91 2.89
CA GLN A 109 16.73 -2.60 3.32
C GLN A 109 17.66 -1.86 4.30
N HIS A 110 18.91 -2.29 4.45
CA HIS A 110 19.88 -1.67 5.37
C HIS A 110 20.06 -0.18 5.06
N ASN A 111 20.19 0.61 6.13
CA ASN A 111 20.32 2.06 6.07
C ASN A 111 19.11 2.77 5.41
N ARG A 112 17.96 2.09 5.35
CA ARG A 112 16.70 2.60 4.82
C ARG A 112 15.53 2.19 5.70
N TRP A 113 14.88 3.16 6.34
CA TRP A 113 13.83 2.90 7.33
C TRP A 113 12.49 2.59 6.63
N ASN A 114 11.83 1.49 6.99
CA ASN A 114 10.57 1.02 6.38
C ASN A 114 10.64 0.77 4.86
N TYR A 115 11.74 0.18 4.39
CA TYR A 115 11.97 -0.11 2.96
C TYR A 115 11.59 -1.53 2.54
N CYS A 116 10.84 -2.25 3.37
CA CYS A 116 10.40 -3.61 3.05
C CYS A 116 9.64 -3.67 1.71
N GLY A 117 8.72 -2.74 1.44
CA GLY A 117 8.02 -2.63 0.16
C GLY A 117 8.98 -2.37 -1.01
N PRO A 118 9.73 -1.26 -1.01
CA PRO A 118 10.68 -0.94 -2.07
C PRO A 118 11.73 -2.04 -2.35
N ALA A 119 12.28 -2.66 -1.31
CA ALA A 119 13.28 -3.72 -1.47
C ALA A 119 12.66 -4.99 -2.10
N ASN A 120 11.51 -5.46 -1.60
CA ASN A 120 10.83 -6.62 -2.16
C ASN A 120 10.33 -6.39 -3.59
N LEU A 121 9.81 -5.19 -3.88
CA LEU A 121 9.42 -4.82 -5.24
C LEU A 121 10.63 -4.77 -6.18
N THR A 122 11.78 -4.28 -5.72
CA THR A 122 13.01 -4.29 -6.52
C THR A 122 13.46 -5.71 -6.83
N MET A 123 13.44 -6.63 -5.84
CA MET A 123 13.78 -8.04 -6.09
C MET A 123 12.85 -8.66 -7.14
N ALA A 124 11.54 -8.39 -7.05
CA ALA A 124 10.56 -8.88 -8.01
C ALA A 124 10.78 -8.30 -9.41
N LEU A 125 11.10 -7.02 -9.53
CA LEU A 125 11.36 -6.37 -10.81
C LEU A 125 12.68 -6.84 -11.43
N ASN A 126 13.73 -7.02 -10.63
CA ASN A 126 15.02 -7.54 -11.09
C ASN A 126 14.90 -8.95 -11.65
N PHE A 127 14.04 -9.79 -11.06
CA PHE A 127 13.73 -11.13 -11.59
C PHE A 127 13.22 -11.07 -13.05
N TRP A 128 12.46 -10.03 -13.39
CA TRP A 128 11.95 -9.79 -14.75
C TRP A 128 12.88 -8.94 -15.62
N GLY A 129 14.10 -8.64 -15.16
CA GLY A 129 15.10 -7.90 -15.92
C GLY A 129 14.97 -6.37 -15.85
N TRP A 130 14.32 -5.82 -14.82
CA TRP A 130 14.38 -4.39 -14.54
C TRP A 130 15.78 -3.98 -14.04
N GLU A 131 16.25 -2.81 -14.46
CA GLU A 131 17.61 -2.33 -14.15
C GLU A 131 17.67 -1.29 -13.00
N GLY A 132 16.52 -0.94 -12.42
CA GLY A 132 16.46 0.05 -11.34
C GLY A 132 16.82 -0.51 -9.96
N ASN A 133 16.71 0.33 -8.93
CA ASN A 133 17.00 -0.07 -7.55
C ASN A 133 15.91 0.37 -6.55
N ARG A 134 16.05 -0.06 -5.30
CA ARG A 134 15.11 0.22 -4.20
C ARG A 134 14.88 1.70 -3.94
N ASP A 135 15.86 2.57 -4.20
CA ASP A 135 15.71 4.01 -4.01
C ASP A 135 14.92 4.63 -5.17
N ASP A 136 15.00 4.08 -6.39
CA ASP A 136 14.16 4.53 -7.52
C ASP A 136 12.69 4.16 -7.31
N VAL A 137 12.44 2.97 -6.77
CA VAL A 137 11.11 2.55 -6.32
C VAL A 137 10.61 3.48 -5.20
N ALA A 138 11.42 3.69 -4.16
CA ALA A 138 11.04 4.47 -2.98
C ALA A 138 10.73 5.94 -3.31
N LYS A 139 11.38 6.54 -4.31
CA LYS A 139 11.07 7.94 -4.72
C LYS A 139 9.61 8.12 -5.13
N VAL A 140 8.98 7.07 -5.65
CA VAL A 140 7.60 7.11 -6.14
C VAL A 140 6.61 6.65 -5.06
N ILE A 141 6.87 5.50 -4.45
CA ILE A 141 5.91 4.87 -3.52
C ILE A 141 6.16 5.24 -2.06
N LYS A 142 7.22 6.01 -1.79
CA LYS A 142 7.63 6.47 -0.47
C LYS A 142 8.25 7.88 -0.53
N PRO A 143 7.58 8.86 -1.16
CA PRO A 143 8.17 10.17 -1.47
C PRO A 143 8.51 10.99 -0.23
N GLY A 144 7.88 10.67 0.91
CA GLY A 144 8.17 11.31 2.18
C GLY A 144 7.55 12.71 2.34
N VAL A 145 8.10 13.48 3.28
CA VAL A 145 7.65 14.83 3.63
C VAL A 145 8.33 15.87 2.74
N ALA A 146 7.56 16.65 1.99
CA ALA A 146 8.05 17.58 0.97
C ALA A 146 8.99 18.67 1.49
N GLU A 147 8.88 19.03 2.77
CA GLU A 147 9.70 20.06 3.42
C GLU A 147 11.12 19.58 3.79
N ILE A 148 11.42 18.29 3.63
CA ILE A 148 12.73 17.70 3.94
C ILE A 148 13.49 17.46 2.63
N ASN A 149 14.59 18.19 2.43
CA ASN A 149 15.39 18.11 1.19
C ASN A 149 16.15 16.77 1.03
N ASP A 150 16.54 16.13 2.14
CA ASP A 150 17.19 14.83 2.09
C ASP A 150 16.13 13.74 1.92
N PHE A 151 16.10 13.09 0.77
CA PHE A 151 15.10 12.08 0.42
C PHE A 151 15.03 10.92 1.44
N ILE A 152 16.17 10.46 1.94
CA ILE A 152 16.21 9.36 2.92
C ILE A 152 15.60 9.80 4.23
N GLN A 153 15.86 11.03 4.67
CA GLN A 153 15.21 11.61 5.85
C GLN A 153 13.73 11.90 5.61
N ALA A 154 13.35 12.36 4.42
CA ALA A 154 11.99 12.70 4.05
C ALA A 154 11.05 11.49 4.18
N GLY A 155 11.53 10.29 3.80
CA GLY A 155 10.76 9.04 3.90
C GLY A 155 10.69 8.42 5.30
N LYS A 156 11.44 8.89 6.31
CA LYS A 156 11.44 8.30 7.66
C LYS A 156 10.08 8.29 8.36
N PRO A 157 9.27 9.37 8.30
CA PRO A 157 7.96 9.41 8.97
C PRO A 157 6.93 8.50 8.31
N ASP A 158 7.11 8.21 7.02
CA ASP A 158 6.29 7.26 6.30
C ASP A 158 6.63 5.85 6.81
N LYS A 159 5.62 5.14 7.29
CA LYS A 159 5.78 3.84 7.96
C LYS A 159 5.36 2.65 7.12
N ASN A 160 4.62 2.88 6.04
CA ASN A 160 3.99 1.81 5.30
C ASN A 160 3.83 2.20 3.83
N VAL A 161 4.09 1.23 2.96
CA VAL A 161 3.71 1.28 1.55
C VAL A 161 2.55 0.30 1.38
N MET A 162 1.48 0.71 0.74
CA MET A 162 0.31 -0.11 0.46
C MET A 162 0.52 -0.94 -0.81
N PRO A 163 -0.10 -2.14 -0.94
CA PRO A 163 0.06 -2.96 -2.13
C PRO A 163 -0.34 -2.28 -3.45
N TYR A 164 -1.34 -1.41 -3.42
CA TYR A 164 -1.75 -0.68 -4.63
C TYR A 164 -0.68 0.32 -5.10
N GLU A 165 0.13 0.89 -4.21
CA GLU A 165 1.21 1.81 -4.57
C GLU A 165 2.31 1.07 -5.34
N MET A 166 2.63 -0.15 -4.91
CA MET A 166 3.54 -1.04 -5.65
C MET A 166 2.97 -1.41 -7.01
N VAL A 167 1.68 -1.77 -7.10
CA VAL A 167 1.03 -2.09 -8.38
C VAL A 167 1.05 -0.90 -9.33
N ASN A 168 0.73 0.30 -8.83
CA ASN A 168 0.76 1.52 -9.62
C ASN A 168 2.18 1.83 -10.11
N PHE A 169 3.20 1.66 -9.26
CA PHE A 169 4.59 1.81 -9.68
C PHE A 169 4.92 0.91 -10.88
N VAL A 170 4.57 -0.38 -10.80
CA VAL A 170 4.86 -1.30 -11.91
C VAL A 170 4.12 -0.87 -13.18
N ASN A 171 2.82 -0.59 -13.08
CA ASN A 171 1.98 -0.30 -14.24
C ASN A 171 2.26 1.08 -14.87
N GLU A 172 2.74 2.04 -14.09
CA GLU A 172 2.94 3.43 -14.54
C GLU A 172 4.41 3.79 -14.80
N GLN A 173 5.36 3.12 -14.14
CA GLN A 173 6.79 3.48 -14.18
C GLN A 173 7.67 2.42 -14.86
N THR A 174 7.10 1.31 -15.32
CA THR A 174 7.85 0.22 -15.96
C THR A 174 7.12 -0.32 -17.20
N GLN A 175 7.79 -1.19 -17.96
CA GLN A 175 7.19 -1.91 -19.08
C GLN A 175 6.36 -3.15 -18.67
N PHE A 176 6.30 -3.46 -17.38
CA PHE A 176 5.63 -4.66 -16.87
C PHE A 176 4.18 -4.38 -16.45
N GLN A 177 3.47 -5.45 -16.08
CA GLN A 177 2.14 -5.35 -15.49
C GLN A 177 2.10 -6.05 -14.14
N ALA A 178 1.44 -5.42 -13.18
CA ALA A 178 1.17 -5.99 -11.86
C ALA A 178 -0.31 -5.91 -11.51
N LEU A 179 -0.72 -6.82 -10.64
CA LEU A 179 -2.03 -6.82 -10.00
C LEU A 179 -1.87 -7.25 -8.54
N SER A 180 -2.74 -6.72 -7.68
CA SER A 180 -2.89 -7.18 -6.29
C SER A 180 -4.24 -7.85 -6.11
N ARG A 181 -4.26 -8.92 -5.31
CA ARG A 181 -5.46 -9.69 -4.96
C ARG A 181 -5.44 -10.03 -3.47
N LEU A 182 -6.60 -10.00 -2.86
CA LEU A 182 -6.82 -10.44 -1.47
C LEU A 182 -7.42 -11.85 -1.47
N GLY A 183 -7.19 -12.61 -0.40
CA GLY A 183 -7.73 -13.97 -0.24
C GLY A 183 -6.93 -15.07 -0.91
N GLY A 184 -5.64 -14.85 -1.18
CA GLY A 184 -4.72 -15.92 -1.59
C GLY A 184 -4.50 -16.96 -0.49
N ASN A 185 -4.02 -18.14 -0.87
CA ASN A 185 -3.62 -19.21 0.04
C ASN A 185 -2.28 -19.81 -0.38
N ILE A 186 -1.71 -20.68 0.46
CA ILE A 186 -0.39 -21.28 0.21
C ILE A 186 -0.38 -22.17 -1.04
N ASP A 187 -1.48 -22.87 -1.35
CA ASP A 187 -1.53 -23.71 -2.53
C ASP A 187 -1.50 -22.89 -3.82
N LEU A 188 -2.22 -21.77 -3.87
CA LEU A 188 -2.15 -20.83 -4.98
C LEU A 188 -0.74 -20.23 -5.12
N LEU A 189 -0.10 -19.87 -4.01
CA LEU A 189 1.28 -19.36 -4.03
C LEU A 189 2.25 -20.39 -4.63
N LYS A 190 2.14 -21.67 -4.24
CA LYS A 190 2.95 -22.75 -4.79
C LYS A 190 2.69 -22.96 -6.28
N VAL A 191 1.44 -22.90 -6.72
CA VAL A 191 1.10 -22.97 -8.15
C VAL A 191 1.77 -21.84 -8.91
N LEU A 192 1.66 -20.60 -8.45
CA LEU A 192 2.28 -19.45 -9.12
C LEU A 192 3.80 -19.60 -9.22
N ILE A 193 4.46 -19.97 -8.13
CA ILE A 193 5.92 -20.16 -8.11
C ILE A 193 6.33 -21.33 -9.02
N ALA A 194 5.59 -22.44 -9.01
CA ALA A 194 5.86 -23.59 -9.88
C ALA A 194 5.70 -23.26 -11.37
N GLU A 195 4.81 -22.32 -11.70
CA GLU A 195 4.63 -21.79 -13.05
C GLU A 195 5.64 -20.67 -13.40
N GLY A 196 6.63 -20.41 -12.55
CA GLY A 196 7.68 -19.42 -12.82
C GLY A 196 7.33 -17.98 -12.43
N PHE A 197 6.24 -17.77 -11.67
CA PHE A 197 5.82 -16.45 -11.21
C PHE A 197 6.17 -16.25 -9.73
N PRO A 198 7.23 -15.51 -9.40
CA PRO A 198 7.50 -15.17 -8.00
C PRO A 198 6.49 -14.12 -7.52
N VAL A 199 6.19 -14.15 -6.21
CA VAL A 199 5.07 -13.39 -5.65
C VAL A 199 5.54 -12.55 -4.46
N ILE A 200 5.09 -11.30 -4.39
CA ILE A 200 5.21 -10.48 -3.18
C ILE A 200 3.97 -10.70 -2.31
N VAL A 201 4.18 -11.09 -1.06
CA VAL A 201 3.13 -11.32 -0.07
C VAL A 201 3.27 -10.29 1.05
N GLU A 202 2.16 -9.63 1.39
CA GLU A 202 2.08 -8.85 2.63
C GLU A 202 1.95 -9.82 3.81
N LYS A 203 2.83 -9.69 4.80
CA LYS A 203 2.81 -10.48 6.03
C LYS A 203 2.80 -9.58 7.25
N GLY A 204 2.14 -10.04 8.30
CA GLY A 204 2.26 -9.47 9.64
C GLY A 204 3.30 -10.23 10.47
N TYR A 205 4.01 -9.53 11.33
CA TYR A 205 4.80 -10.14 12.39
C TYR A 205 4.75 -9.27 13.66
N TYR A 206 5.02 -9.88 14.81
CA TYR A 206 5.10 -9.15 16.07
C TYR A 206 6.55 -8.88 16.42
N GLU A 207 6.88 -7.61 16.64
CA GLU A 207 8.21 -7.20 17.10
C GLU A 207 8.09 -6.00 18.05
N THR A 208 9.18 -5.74 18.77
CA THR A 208 9.28 -4.55 19.61
C THR A 208 9.46 -3.33 18.72
N ASP A 209 8.49 -2.41 18.75
CA ASP A 209 8.55 -1.17 17.98
C ASP A 209 9.59 -0.18 18.54
N TYR A 210 9.76 0.96 17.86
CA TYR A 210 10.70 2.01 18.29
C TYR A 210 10.35 2.67 19.64
N THR A 211 9.18 2.36 20.21
CA THR A 211 8.74 2.83 21.53
C THR A 211 8.97 1.78 22.63
N GLY A 212 9.45 0.58 22.27
CA GLY A 212 9.66 -0.52 23.20
C GLY A 212 8.42 -1.38 23.44
N LYS A 213 7.33 -1.18 22.69
CA LYS A 213 6.10 -1.96 22.81
C LYS A 213 6.11 -3.10 21.80
N ILE A 214 5.72 -4.31 22.22
CA ILE A 214 5.40 -5.37 21.26
C ILE A 214 4.12 -4.97 20.53
N ALA A 215 4.23 -4.77 19.21
CA ALA A 215 3.14 -4.38 18.35
C ALA A 215 3.10 -5.29 17.12
N TRP A 216 1.99 -5.25 16.39
CA TRP A 216 1.92 -5.85 15.06
C TRP A 216 2.57 -4.93 14.04
N LEU A 217 3.41 -5.47 13.16
CA LEU A 217 4.06 -4.73 12.07
C LEU A 217 3.76 -5.40 10.73
N GLY A 218 3.35 -4.59 9.76
CA GLY A 218 3.28 -4.99 8.36
C GLY A 218 4.68 -5.16 7.76
N HIS A 219 4.83 -6.15 6.89
CA HIS A 219 6.03 -6.44 6.14
C HIS A 219 5.70 -7.05 4.78
N TYR A 220 6.70 -7.10 3.91
CA TYR A 220 6.60 -7.77 2.62
C TYR A 220 7.60 -8.90 2.53
N GLN A 221 7.20 -9.98 1.88
CA GLN A 221 8.05 -11.11 1.57
C GLN A 221 7.95 -11.42 0.09
N PHE A 222 9.09 -11.40 -0.59
CA PHE A 222 9.24 -11.93 -1.94
C PHE A 222 9.49 -13.43 -1.85
N ALA A 223 8.60 -14.20 -2.47
CA ALA A 223 8.60 -15.66 -2.43
C ALA A 223 8.95 -16.23 -3.81
N THR A 224 9.96 -17.11 -3.83
CA THR A 224 10.55 -17.68 -5.04
C THR A 224 10.71 -19.21 -4.97
N GLY A 225 10.38 -19.83 -3.83
CA GLY A 225 10.51 -21.27 -3.56
C GLY A 225 10.01 -21.63 -2.18
#